data_AF-A0A2H0BDT2-F1
#
_entry.id   AF-A0A2H0BDT2-F1
#
_cell.length_a   1.000
_cell.length_b   1.000
_cell.length_c   1.000
_cell.angle_alpha   90.00
_cell.angle_beta   90.00
_cell.angle_gamma   90.00
#
_symmetry.space_group_name_H-M   'P 1'
#
loop_
_entity.id
_entity.type
_entity.pdbx_description
1 polymer ?
#
loop_
_entity_poly.entity_id
_entity_poly.type
_entity_poly.pdbx_seq_one_letter_code
_entity_poly.pdbx_strand_id
1 'polypeptide(L)'
;MKNLREYLLWAEENKIALGHFNISDSGGFRAIVEAAKELGVPAIIGVSEGERDFLGLNEAISLVKTARDSGFPIFINADHTYSLEKAKIAVDRGVDAVIIDSADQSFEENIKRAKNLVEYTRRKNPDILVEAELGFIGKSSNVLETLPDGVSVETQTDPTEAAEFVKQTNIDLLAPSVGNIHGMVKTGNPKLNIERIRLVKKATGIPLVLHGGSGISDDEFLRAIDAGISIIHINTELRIAYKAGIEEGLKSNEIAPYKFLAKGVEEMKKVVKNRLKLFNKL
;
A
#
# COMPACT_ATOMS: atom_id res chain seq x y z
N MET A 1 14.78 13.11 10.75
CA MET A 1 13.77 13.14 9.67
C MET A 1 12.43 12.77 10.27
N LYS A 2 11.33 13.31 9.74
CA LYS A 2 9.95 12.84 9.93
C LYS A 2 9.84 11.30 10.08
N ASN A 3 9.28 10.69 11.13
CA ASN A 3 8.90 9.27 11.06
C ASN A 3 7.57 9.08 10.28
N LEU A 4 7.19 7.84 9.96
CA LEU A 4 5.99 7.58 9.14
C LEU A 4 4.70 8.10 9.80
N ARG A 5 4.56 7.92 11.13
CA ARG A 5 3.40 8.42 11.89
C ARG A 5 3.25 9.93 11.76
N GLU A 6 4.35 10.66 11.87
CA GLU A 6 4.36 12.12 11.74
C GLU A 6 4.01 12.60 10.32
N TYR A 7 4.41 11.85 9.28
CA TYR A 7 3.99 12.16 7.90
C TYR A 7 2.52 11.84 7.64
N LEU A 8 1.96 10.81 8.28
CA LEU A 8 0.54 10.51 8.20
C LEU A 8 -0.31 11.61 8.85
N LEU A 9 0.08 12.07 10.04
CA LEU A 9 -0.60 13.20 10.69
C LEU A 9 -0.56 14.45 9.80
N TRP A 10 0.61 14.77 9.25
CA TRP A 10 0.75 15.86 8.28
C TRP A 10 -0.15 15.67 7.05
N ALA A 11 -0.24 14.45 6.50
CA ALA A 11 -1.08 14.17 5.35
C ALA A 11 -2.58 14.37 5.66
N GLU A 12 -3.05 13.90 6.81
CA GLU A 12 -4.44 14.08 7.25
C GLU A 12 -4.79 15.56 7.47
N GLU A 13 -3.89 16.33 8.12
CA GLU A 13 -4.06 17.77 8.33
C GLU A 13 -4.18 18.54 7.00
N ASN A 14 -3.46 18.10 5.97
CA ASN A 14 -3.46 18.71 4.65
C ASN A 14 -4.50 18.10 3.69
N LYS A 15 -5.30 17.12 4.15
CA LYS A 15 -6.28 16.38 3.34
C LYS A 15 -5.68 15.81 2.05
N ILE A 16 -4.54 15.18 2.19
CA ILE A 16 -3.79 14.46 1.15
C ILE A 16 -3.54 13.02 1.62
N ALA A 17 -3.09 12.15 0.72
CA ALA A 17 -2.72 10.79 1.07
C ALA A 17 -1.26 10.48 0.68
N LEU A 18 -0.63 9.62 1.47
CA LEU A 18 0.66 9.05 1.13
C LEU A 18 0.48 7.95 0.07
N GLY A 19 1.28 8.01 -0.99
CA GLY A 19 1.32 6.96 -1.99
C GLY A 19 2.16 5.77 -1.53
N HIS A 20 1.57 4.59 -1.53
CA HIS A 20 2.25 3.31 -1.32
C HIS A 20 2.36 2.57 -2.65
N PHE A 21 3.59 2.27 -3.06
CA PHE A 21 3.91 1.68 -4.35
C PHE A 21 4.80 0.47 -4.18
N ASN A 22 4.34 -0.69 -4.65
CA ASN A 22 5.12 -1.93 -4.53
C ASN A 22 6.30 -1.96 -5.52
N ILE A 23 7.36 -2.66 -5.12
CA ILE A 23 8.53 -2.91 -5.96
C ILE A 23 8.86 -4.40 -6.03
N SER A 24 9.46 -4.83 -7.14
CA SER A 24 10.03 -6.17 -7.29
C SER A 24 11.54 -6.15 -7.60
N ASP A 25 12.10 -4.98 -7.88
CA ASP A 25 13.52 -4.79 -8.18
C ASP A 25 14.00 -3.35 -7.88
N SER A 26 15.27 -3.08 -8.13
CA SER A 26 15.88 -1.75 -7.98
C SER A 26 15.41 -0.74 -9.04
N GLY A 27 14.90 -1.20 -10.19
CA GLY A 27 14.37 -0.34 -11.25
C GLY A 27 13.04 0.30 -10.83
N GLY A 28 12.11 -0.49 -10.30
CA GLY A 28 10.86 0.00 -9.73
C GLY A 28 11.08 0.92 -8.53
N PHE A 29 12.04 0.57 -7.66
CA PHE A 29 12.48 1.46 -6.57
C PHE A 29 12.95 2.82 -7.10
N ARG A 30 13.81 2.82 -8.12
CA ARG A 30 14.31 4.04 -8.75
C ARG A 30 13.18 4.87 -9.35
N ALA A 31 12.22 4.23 -10.04
CA ALA A 31 11.06 4.91 -10.61
C ALA A 31 10.28 5.70 -9.55
N ILE A 32 10.04 5.08 -8.38
CA ILE A 32 9.29 5.70 -7.28
C ILE A 32 10.10 6.83 -6.64
N VAL A 33 11.36 6.58 -6.29
CA VAL A 33 12.22 7.58 -5.64
C VAL A 33 12.38 8.81 -6.51
N GLU A 34 12.63 8.64 -7.81
CA GLU A 34 12.80 9.79 -8.71
C GLU A 34 11.50 10.58 -8.89
N ALA A 35 10.36 9.91 -9.07
CA ALA A 35 9.06 10.60 -9.17
C ALA A 35 8.75 11.41 -7.92
N ALA A 36 8.98 10.81 -6.74
CA ALA A 36 8.70 11.45 -5.46
C ALA A 36 9.68 12.60 -5.16
N LYS A 37 10.96 12.45 -5.50
CA LYS A 37 11.97 13.52 -5.42
C LYS A 37 11.65 14.71 -6.31
N GLU A 38 11.21 14.48 -7.55
CA GLU A 38 10.83 15.54 -8.48
C GLU A 38 9.65 16.38 -7.97
N LEU A 39 8.75 15.77 -7.20
CA LEU A 39 7.58 16.45 -6.64
C LEU A 39 7.82 16.98 -5.22
N GLY A 40 8.91 16.58 -4.56
CA GLY A 40 9.19 16.95 -3.18
C GLY A 40 8.21 16.37 -2.16
N VAL A 41 7.62 15.20 -2.45
CA VAL A 41 6.61 14.54 -1.58
C VAL A 41 7.13 13.20 -1.03
N PRO A 42 6.68 12.78 0.16
CA PRO A 42 7.02 11.47 0.69
C PRO A 42 6.35 10.32 -0.08
N ALA A 43 6.92 9.12 0.03
CA ALA A 43 6.34 7.89 -0.53
C ALA A 43 6.64 6.67 0.34
N ILE A 44 5.83 5.62 0.21
CA ILE A 44 6.02 4.33 0.88
C ILE A 44 6.32 3.26 -0.18
N ILE A 45 7.37 2.49 0.05
CA ILE A 45 7.76 1.33 -0.75
C ILE A 45 7.09 0.09 -0.16
N GLY A 46 6.23 -0.54 -0.94
CA GLY A 46 5.60 -1.81 -0.59
C GLY A 46 6.43 -3.01 -1.02
N VAL A 47 6.49 -4.02 -0.15
CA VAL A 47 7.04 -5.34 -0.50
C VAL A 47 6.14 -6.45 0.08
N SER A 48 5.30 -7.02 -0.78
CA SER A 48 4.47 -8.20 -0.47
C SER A 48 5.35 -9.42 -0.14
N GLU A 49 4.77 -10.50 0.40
CA GLU A 49 5.53 -11.75 0.62
C GLU A 49 6.22 -12.25 -0.65
N GLY A 50 5.53 -12.28 -1.80
CA GLY A 50 6.13 -12.71 -3.06
C GLY A 50 7.23 -11.78 -3.56
N GLU A 51 7.10 -10.47 -3.34
CA GLU A 51 8.15 -9.49 -3.67
C GLU A 51 9.36 -9.65 -2.74
N ARG A 52 9.14 -9.96 -1.45
CA ARG A 52 10.21 -10.25 -0.49
C ARG A 52 10.91 -11.56 -0.78
N ASP A 53 10.20 -12.58 -1.26
CA ASP A 53 10.80 -13.86 -1.66
C ASP A 53 11.67 -13.71 -2.92
N PHE A 54 11.31 -12.78 -3.82
CA PHE A 54 12.08 -12.52 -5.04
C PHE A 54 13.25 -11.54 -4.84
N LEU A 55 12.99 -10.35 -4.31
CA LEU A 55 14.00 -9.28 -4.14
C LEU A 55 14.84 -9.46 -2.87
N GLY A 56 14.23 -10.01 -1.82
CA GLY A 56 14.79 -10.02 -0.47
C GLY A 56 14.38 -8.79 0.34
N LEU A 57 13.93 -9.03 1.58
CA LEU A 57 13.51 -7.95 2.48
C LEU A 57 14.68 -7.03 2.89
N ASN A 58 15.86 -7.59 3.15
CA ASN A 58 17.02 -6.79 3.55
C ASN A 58 17.52 -5.88 2.42
N GLU A 59 17.46 -6.39 1.19
CA GLU A 59 17.82 -5.71 -0.03
C GLU A 59 16.88 -4.52 -0.24
N ALA A 60 15.57 -4.72 -0.10
CA ALA A 60 14.58 -3.65 -0.14
C ALA A 60 14.81 -2.60 0.95
N ILE A 61 15.06 -3.02 2.20
CA ILE A 61 15.40 -2.11 3.32
C ILE A 61 16.67 -1.31 3.01
N SER A 62 17.69 -1.95 2.42
CA SER A 62 18.96 -1.30 2.07
C SER A 62 18.79 -0.24 0.98
N LEU A 63 17.93 -0.51 -0.02
CA LEU A 63 17.55 0.48 -1.03
C LEU A 63 16.89 1.70 -0.39
N VAL A 64 15.87 1.49 0.46
CA VAL A 64 15.15 2.55 1.16
C VAL A 64 16.09 3.35 2.08
N LYS A 65 16.97 2.67 2.82
CA LYS A 65 18.00 3.32 3.64
C LYS A 65 18.90 4.23 2.81
N THR A 66 19.35 3.78 1.63
CA THR A 66 20.20 4.59 0.75
C THR A 66 19.52 5.90 0.33
N ALA A 67 18.23 5.86 0.01
CA ALA A 67 17.47 7.07 -0.32
C ALA A 67 17.26 7.98 0.92
N ARG A 68 17.01 7.40 2.11
CA ARG A 68 16.90 8.14 3.37
C ARG A 68 18.18 8.84 3.79
N ASP A 69 19.32 8.19 3.63
CA ASP A 69 20.64 8.75 3.94
C ASP A 69 20.93 9.99 3.06
N SER A 70 20.26 10.14 1.92
CA SER A 70 20.28 11.35 1.08
C SER A 70 19.30 12.46 1.54
N GLY A 71 18.64 12.28 2.69
CA GLY A 71 17.69 13.25 3.26
C GLY A 71 16.26 13.14 2.72
N PHE A 72 15.94 12.12 1.91
CA PHE A 72 14.63 11.99 1.28
C PHE A 72 13.65 11.15 2.13
N PRO A 73 12.41 11.63 2.40
CA PRO A 73 11.42 10.92 3.21
C PRO A 73 10.72 9.80 2.45
N ILE A 74 11.34 8.63 2.48
CA ILE A 74 10.78 7.40 1.89
C ILE A 74 10.68 6.31 2.94
N PHE A 75 9.61 5.55 2.95
CA PHE A 75 9.32 4.52 3.95
C PHE A 75 9.22 3.14 3.33
N ILE A 76 9.25 2.09 4.13
CA ILE A 76 9.04 0.71 3.71
C ILE A 76 7.92 0.05 4.50
N ASN A 77 7.03 -0.62 3.77
CA ASN A 77 5.93 -1.40 4.30
C ASN A 77 6.10 -2.88 3.90
N ALA A 78 6.02 -3.77 4.89
CA ALA A 78 5.92 -5.21 4.66
C ALA A 78 4.47 -5.58 4.35
N ASP A 79 4.13 -5.47 3.07
CA ASP A 79 2.78 -5.61 2.51
C ASP A 79 2.33 -7.09 2.51
N HIS A 80 1.00 -7.29 2.47
CA HIS A 80 0.30 -8.59 2.49
C HIS A 80 1.04 -9.71 3.26
N THR A 81 1.27 -9.51 4.57
CA THR A 81 1.90 -10.55 5.41
C THR A 81 0.84 -11.41 6.06
N TYR A 82 0.77 -12.69 5.67
CA TYR A 82 -0.31 -13.59 6.07
C TYR A 82 -0.03 -14.35 7.36
N SER A 83 1.24 -14.48 7.74
CA SER A 83 1.65 -15.18 8.97
C SER A 83 2.23 -14.22 10.00
N LEU A 84 1.85 -14.45 11.25
CA LEU A 84 2.38 -13.70 12.40
C LEU A 84 3.91 -13.84 12.50
N GLU A 85 4.48 -14.99 12.12
CA GLU A 85 5.92 -15.21 12.10
C GLU A 85 6.63 -14.31 11.08
N LYS A 86 6.15 -14.29 9.83
CA LYS A 86 6.71 -13.42 8.78
C LYS A 86 6.55 -11.95 9.13
N ALA A 87 5.46 -11.58 9.80
CA ALA A 87 5.25 -10.20 10.27
C ALA A 87 6.26 -9.82 11.37
N LYS A 88 6.52 -10.72 12.33
CA LYS A 88 7.55 -10.52 13.35
C LYS A 88 8.95 -10.39 12.75
N ILE A 89 9.27 -11.20 11.73
CA ILE A 89 10.53 -11.07 10.99
C ILE A 89 10.64 -9.68 10.37
N ALA A 90 9.58 -9.17 9.73
CA ALA A 90 9.59 -7.82 9.16
C ALA A 90 9.83 -6.73 10.22
N VAL A 91 9.15 -6.82 11.36
CA VAL A 91 9.35 -5.94 12.53
C VAL A 91 10.81 -5.99 13.00
N ASP A 92 11.39 -7.18 13.15
CA ASP A 92 12.77 -7.35 13.61
C ASP A 92 13.80 -6.78 12.62
N ARG A 93 13.45 -6.71 11.33
CA ARG A 93 14.30 -6.08 10.30
C ARG A 93 14.13 -4.56 10.23
N GLY A 94 13.18 -3.99 10.96
CA GLY A 94 13.03 -2.54 11.09
C GLY A 94 12.33 -1.88 9.91
N VAL A 95 11.30 -2.53 9.34
CA VAL A 95 10.36 -1.86 8.43
C VAL A 95 9.61 -0.73 9.16
N ASP A 96 9.09 0.26 8.44
CA ASP A 96 8.34 1.36 9.07
C ASP A 96 6.87 1.02 9.31
N ALA A 97 6.33 0.11 8.50
CA ALA A 97 4.99 -0.42 8.66
C ALA A 97 4.95 -1.90 8.28
N VAL A 98 4.05 -2.65 8.90
CA VAL A 98 3.77 -4.05 8.59
C VAL A 98 2.27 -4.28 8.63
N ILE A 99 1.73 -4.95 7.62
CA ILE A 99 0.34 -5.42 7.62
C ILE A 99 0.28 -6.87 8.05
N ILE A 100 -0.62 -7.20 8.97
CA ILE A 100 -1.05 -8.58 9.23
C ILE A 100 -2.39 -8.81 8.54
N ASP A 101 -2.30 -9.44 7.37
CA ASP A 101 -3.44 -9.75 6.54
C ASP A 101 -4.04 -11.09 7.03
N SER A 102 -5.14 -10.99 7.75
CA SER A 102 -5.90 -12.14 8.28
C SER A 102 -7.40 -11.94 8.04
N ALA A 103 -7.75 -11.19 6.99
CA ALA A 103 -9.13 -10.89 6.64
C ALA A 103 -9.92 -12.13 6.17
N ASP A 104 -9.22 -13.19 5.75
CA ASP A 104 -9.82 -14.48 5.44
C ASP A 104 -10.05 -15.40 6.66
N GLN A 105 -9.63 -14.97 7.85
CA GLN A 105 -9.86 -15.67 9.11
C GLN A 105 -11.16 -15.18 9.78
N SER A 106 -11.60 -15.88 10.83
CA SER A 106 -12.69 -15.38 11.66
C SER A 106 -12.31 -14.05 12.32
N PHE A 107 -13.32 -13.21 12.62
CA PHE A 107 -13.13 -11.92 13.29
C PHE A 107 -12.28 -12.04 14.57
N GLU A 108 -12.55 -13.07 15.39
CA GLU A 108 -11.82 -13.35 16.63
C GLU A 108 -10.35 -13.72 16.39
N GLU A 109 -10.07 -14.55 15.38
CA GLU A 109 -8.68 -14.93 15.06
C GLU A 109 -7.92 -13.75 14.44
N ASN A 110 -8.57 -12.93 13.63
CA ASN A 110 -7.99 -11.70 13.11
C ASN A 110 -7.61 -10.74 14.25
N ILE A 111 -8.52 -10.51 15.22
CA ILE A 111 -8.22 -9.72 16.44
C ILE A 111 -7.01 -10.28 17.19
N LYS A 112 -7.00 -11.59 17.44
CA LYS A 112 -5.93 -12.25 18.19
C LYS A 112 -4.57 -12.08 17.52
N ARG A 113 -4.50 -12.25 16.20
CA ARG A 113 -3.26 -12.08 15.43
C ARG A 113 -2.79 -10.64 15.41
N ALA A 114 -3.68 -9.71 15.11
CA ALA A 114 -3.39 -8.28 15.10
C ALA A 114 -2.89 -7.80 16.47
N LYS A 115 -3.59 -8.16 17.55
CA LYS A 115 -3.17 -7.84 18.92
C LYS A 115 -1.79 -8.41 19.26
N ASN A 116 -1.50 -9.66 18.89
CA ASN A 116 -0.19 -10.25 19.14
C ASN A 116 0.93 -9.50 18.41
N LEU A 117 0.69 -9.10 17.15
CA LEU A 117 1.66 -8.34 16.39
C LEU A 117 1.85 -6.94 16.96
N VAL A 118 0.79 -6.25 17.39
CA VAL A 118 0.87 -4.96 18.07
C VAL A 118 1.72 -5.09 19.34
N GLU A 119 1.41 -6.01 20.24
CA GLU A 119 2.18 -6.24 21.47
C GLU A 119 3.65 -6.60 21.21
N TYR A 120 3.93 -7.38 20.17
CA TYR A 120 5.30 -7.66 19.75
C TYR A 120 6.02 -6.40 19.25
N THR A 121 5.37 -5.66 18.35
CA THR A 121 5.91 -4.47 17.71
C THR A 121 6.21 -3.39 18.73
N ARG A 122 5.27 -3.10 19.66
CA ARG A 122 5.48 -2.11 20.72
C ARG A 122 6.68 -2.42 21.62
N ARG A 123 6.98 -3.71 21.87
CA ARG A 123 8.17 -4.12 22.64
C ARG A 123 9.48 -3.97 21.86
N LYS A 124 9.41 -4.04 20.53
CA LYS A 124 10.60 -3.98 19.65
C LYS A 124 10.92 -2.56 19.24
N ASN A 125 9.94 -1.88 18.65
CA ASN A 125 10.04 -0.50 18.22
C ASN A 125 8.62 0.12 18.11
N PRO A 126 8.24 1.06 18.97
CA PRO A 126 6.91 1.67 18.97
C PRO A 126 6.64 2.62 17.77
N ASP A 127 7.68 2.95 16.99
CA ASP A 127 7.56 3.78 15.79
C ASP A 127 7.12 2.98 14.55
N ILE A 128 7.21 1.64 14.61
CA ILE A 128 6.71 0.77 13.53
C ILE A 128 5.19 0.70 13.63
N LEU A 129 4.52 1.02 12.52
CA LEU A 129 3.06 0.99 12.43
C LEU A 129 2.58 -0.42 12.10
N VAL A 130 1.54 -0.86 12.82
CA VAL A 130 0.86 -2.12 12.53
C VAL A 130 -0.46 -1.82 11.84
N GLU A 131 -0.60 -2.40 10.66
CA GLU A 131 -1.80 -2.36 9.85
C GLU A 131 -2.54 -3.70 9.92
N ALA A 132 -3.87 -3.66 9.87
CA ALA A 132 -4.70 -4.85 9.69
C ALA A 132 -5.83 -4.57 8.70
N GLU A 133 -6.33 -5.63 8.08
CA GLU A 133 -7.41 -5.59 7.10
C GLU A 133 -8.73 -6.15 7.69
N LEU A 134 -9.85 -5.54 7.31
CA LEU A 134 -11.18 -5.99 7.70
C LEU A 134 -12.16 -5.95 6.51
N GLY A 135 -12.89 -7.03 6.29
CA GLY A 135 -13.77 -7.22 5.12
C GLY A 135 -13.05 -7.95 3.97
N PHE A 136 -13.70 -8.14 2.83
CA PHE A 136 -13.12 -8.87 1.69
C PHE A 136 -12.80 -7.95 0.51
N ILE A 137 -11.55 -7.93 0.07
CA ILE A 137 -11.03 -7.11 -1.05
C ILE A 137 -10.52 -8.01 -2.22
N GLY A 138 -10.56 -9.34 -2.06
CA GLY A 138 -9.97 -10.31 -2.99
C GLY A 138 -8.46 -10.48 -2.78
N LYS A 139 -7.83 -11.40 -3.51
CA LYS A 139 -6.39 -11.70 -3.39
C LYS A 139 -5.67 -11.40 -4.71
N SER A 140 -4.42 -10.92 -4.62
CA SER A 140 -3.46 -10.75 -5.71
C SER A 140 -3.66 -9.55 -6.65
N SER A 141 -2.56 -8.87 -6.99
CA SER A 141 -2.53 -7.69 -7.88
C SER A 141 -2.30 -8.10 -9.35
N ASN A 142 -3.39 -8.39 -10.07
CA ASN A 142 -3.39 -8.80 -11.49
C ASN A 142 -4.53 -8.14 -12.30
N VAL A 143 -4.55 -8.35 -13.61
CA VAL A 143 -5.74 -8.08 -14.44
C VAL A 143 -6.70 -9.27 -14.34
N LEU A 144 -7.96 -9.00 -14.03
CA LEU A 144 -9.00 -9.98 -13.76
C LEU A 144 -10.03 -10.00 -14.90
N GLU A 145 -10.51 -11.19 -15.25
CA GLU A 145 -11.60 -11.37 -16.23
C GLU A 145 -12.96 -10.98 -15.63
N THR A 146 -13.20 -11.36 -14.38
CA THR A 146 -14.45 -11.12 -13.65
C THR A 146 -14.15 -10.61 -12.25
N LEU A 147 -15.18 -10.05 -11.61
CA LEU A 147 -15.11 -9.71 -10.19
C LEU A 147 -14.84 -10.98 -9.35
N PRO A 148 -13.97 -10.90 -8.31
CA PRO A 148 -13.76 -12.01 -7.40
C PRO A 148 -15.07 -12.40 -6.68
N ASP A 149 -15.28 -13.70 -6.49
CA ASP A 149 -16.42 -14.21 -5.73
C ASP A 149 -16.39 -13.68 -4.29
N GLY A 150 -17.55 -13.21 -3.80
CA GLY A 150 -17.68 -12.64 -2.46
C GLY A 150 -17.48 -11.13 -2.36
N VAL A 151 -17.14 -10.43 -3.45
CA VAL A 151 -17.16 -8.96 -3.46
C VAL A 151 -18.60 -8.46 -3.61
N SER A 152 -19.16 -7.89 -2.55
CA SER A 152 -20.50 -7.29 -2.54
C SER A 152 -20.59 -6.16 -1.51
N VAL A 153 -21.72 -5.44 -1.45
CA VAL A 153 -21.91 -4.36 -0.46
C VAL A 153 -22.00 -4.92 0.96
N GLU A 154 -22.51 -6.15 1.09
CA GLU A 154 -22.69 -6.88 2.34
C GLU A 154 -21.36 -7.38 2.92
N THR A 155 -20.33 -7.57 2.10
CA THR A 155 -18.98 -8.00 2.54
C THR A 155 -18.03 -6.83 2.80
N GLN A 156 -18.49 -5.59 2.62
CA GLN A 156 -17.78 -4.39 2.99
C GLN A 156 -17.74 -4.20 4.51
N THR A 157 -16.70 -3.53 4.99
CA THR A 157 -16.43 -3.34 6.43
C THR A 157 -17.55 -2.61 7.15
N ASP A 158 -18.14 -3.23 8.18
CA ASP A 158 -19.06 -2.56 9.08
C ASP A 158 -18.33 -1.56 10.01
N PRO A 159 -18.81 -0.30 10.14
CA PRO A 159 -18.17 0.69 11.01
C PRO A 159 -18.14 0.30 12.49
N THR A 160 -19.15 -0.44 12.98
CA THR A 160 -19.23 -0.89 14.37
C THR A 160 -18.21 -1.99 14.62
N GLU A 161 -18.12 -2.96 13.71
CA GLU A 161 -17.09 -4.00 13.77
C GLU A 161 -15.69 -3.40 13.68
N ALA A 162 -15.47 -2.41 12.81
CA ALA A 162 -14.20 -1.71 12.69
C ALA A 162 -13.79 -1.01 14.01
N ALA A 163 -14.73 -0.31 14.66
CA ALA A 163 -14.48 0.34 15.94
C ALA A 163 -14.10 -0.67 17.03
N GLU A 164 -14.83 -1.78 17.11
CA GLU A 164 -14.53 -2.84 18.07
C GLU A 164 -13.18 -3.50 17.77
N PHE A 165 -12.87 -3.77 16.49
CA PHE A 165 -11.60 -4.33 16.06
C PHE A 165 -10.43 -3.44 16.49
N VAL A 166 -10.49 -2.15 16.20
CA VAL A 166 -9.44 -1.18 16.56
C VAL A 166 -9.29 -1.10 18.08
N LYS A 167 -10.40 -1.06 18.82
CA LYS A 167 -10.39 -1.02 20.29
C LYS A 167 -9.74 -2.26 20.91
N GLN A 168 -10.00 -3.46 20.38
CA GLN A 168 -9.44 -4.71 20.91
C GLN A 168 -7.98 -4.93 20.54
N THR A 169 -7.55 -4.45 19.38
CA THR A 169 -6.24 -4.75 18.80
C THR A 169 -5.21 -3.63 19.00
N ASN A 170 -5.65 -2.37 19.08
CA ASN A 170 -4.82 -1.18 19.15
C ASN A 170 -3.82 -1.06 17.97
N ILE A 171 -4.26 -1.48 16.78
CA ILE A 171 -3.55 -1.25 15.51
C ILE A 171 -3.42 0.25 15.20
N ASP A 172 -2.42 0.59 14.39
CA ASP A 172 -2.15 1.98 13.98
C ASP A 172 -2.92 2.37 12.71
N LEU A 173 -3.14 1.40 11.81
CA LEU A 173 -3.72 1.61 10.48
C LEU A 173 -4.79 0.55 10.22
N LEU A 174 -5.89 0.93 9.58
CA LEU A 174 -6.94 -0.01 9.16
C LEU A 174 -7.14 0.05 7.65
N ALA A 175 -7.15 -1.12 7.01
CA ALA A 175 -7.56 -1.30 5.63
C ALA A 175 -9.00 -1.84 5.58
N PRO A 176 -10.02 -0.99 5.32
CA PRO A 176 -11.39 -1.45 5.17
C PRO A 176 -11.70 -1.86 3.72
N SER A 177 -12.50 -2.90 3.54
CA SER A 177 -13.24 -3.16 2.30
C SER A 177 -14.37 -2.14 2.13
N VAL A 178 -14.24 -1.30 1.11
CA VAL A 178 -15.18 -0.21 0.79
C VAL A 178 -15.61 -0.25 -0.68
N GLY A 179 -15.62 -1.45 -1.27
CA GLY A 179 -15.91 -1.68 -2.69
C GLY A 179 -14.67 -1.71 -3.58
N ASN A 180 -13.49 -1.46 -3.01
CA ASN A 180 -12.20 -1.70 -3.65
C ASN A 180 -11.92 -3.20 -3.81
N ILE A 181 -11.06 -3.53 -4.76
CA ILE A 181 -10.58 -4.89 -5.01
C ILE A 181 -9.09 -4.87 -5.33
N HIS A 182 -8.37 -5.96 -5.05
CA HIS A 182 -7.02 -6.13 -5.59
C HIS A 182 -7.07 -6.44 -7.08
N GLY A 183 -6.25 -5.71 -7.86
CA GLY A 183 -6.21 -5.89 -9.31
C GLY A 183 -7.07 -4.89 -10.09
N MET A 184 -7.26 -5.19 -11.37
CA MET A 184 -8.15 -4.45 -12.26
C MET A 184 -9.03 -5.41 -13.03
N VAL A 185 -10.35 -5.25 -12.92
CA VAL A 185 -11.30 -6.02 -13.72
C VAL A 185 -11.43 -5.36 -15.09
N LYS A 186 -11.36 -6.16 -16.17
CA LYS A 186 -11.43 -5.64 -17.54
C LYS A 186 -12.69 -4.83 -17.84
N THR A 187 -13.81 -5.15 -17.20
CA THR A 187 -15.08 -4.43 -17.34
C THR A 187 -15.21 -3.19 -16.46
N GLY A 188 -14.18 -2.88 -15.67
CA GLY A 188 -14.17 -1.80 -14.68
C GLY A 188 -14.33 -2.32 -13.26
N ASN A 189 -13.63 -1.67 -12.33
CA ASN A 189 -13.71 -1.97 -10.90
C ASN A 189 -15.05 -1.48 -10.30
N PRO A 190 -15.51 -2.05 -9.17
CA PRO A 190 -16.66 -1.53 -8.46
C PRO A 190 -16.37 -0.11 -7.95
N LYS A 191 -17.42 0.69 -7.80
CA LYS A 191 -17.31 2.03 -7.25
C LYS A 191 -16.99 1.99 -5.76
N LEU A 192 -16.19 2.95 -5.30
CA LEU A 192 -15.94 3.15 -3.89
C LEU A 192 -17.19 3.60 -3.15
N ASN A 193 -17.43 3.01 -1.99
CA ASN A 193 -18.43 3.45 -1.04
C ASN A 193 -17.84 4.55 -0.14
N ILE A 194 -17.85 5.78 -0.67
CA ILE A 194 -17.29 6.96 0.01
C ILE A 194 -17.95 7.21 1.37
N GLU A 195 -19.25 6.93 1.51
CA GLU A 195 -19.92 7.12 2.80
C GLU A 195 -19.47 6.10 3.83
N ARG A 196 -19.24 4.85 3.42
CA ARG A 196 -18.65 3.84 4.32
C ARG A 196 -17.26 4.24 4.78
N ILE A 197 -16.42 4.81 3.92
CA ILE A 197 -15.11 5.36 4.33
C ILE A 197 -15.28 6.39 5.45
N ARG A 198 -16.21 7.35 5.30
CA ARG A 198 -16.47 8.37 6.34
C ARG A 198 -16.94 7.76 7.65
N LEU A 199 -17.87 6.80 7.58
CA LEU A 199 -18.41 6.14 8.76
C LEU A 199 -17.34 5.32 9.49
N VAL A 200 -16.51 4.57 8.76
CA VAL A 200 -15.39 3.81 9.34
C VAL A 200 -14.37 4.78 9.95
N LYS A 201 -13.95 5.83 9.23
CA LYS A 201 -12.98 6.82 9.76
C LYS A 201 -13.48 7.46 11.04
N LYS A 202 -14.76 7.84 11.07
CA LYS A 202 -15.39 8.43 12.26
C LYS A 202 -15.45 7.45 13.43
N ALA A 203 -15.74 6.18 13.15
CA ALA A 203 -15.90 5.16 14.18
C ALA A 203 -14.56 4.71 14.79
N THR A 204 -13.50 4.64 13.98
CA THR A 204 -12.19 4.14 14.43
C THR A 204 -11.24 5.23 14.89
N GLY A 205 -11.31 6.43 14.30
CA GLY A 205 -10.43 7.56 14.61
C GLY A 205 -8.98 7.41 14.16
N ILE A 206 -8.58 6.27 13.59
CA ILE A 206 -7.21 6.01 13.10
C ILE A 206 -7.10 6.25 11.58
N PRO A 207 -5.90 6.42 11.02
CA PRO A 207 -5.70 6.52 9.58
C PRO A 207 -6.21 5.29 8.82
N LEU A 208 -6.85 5.53 7.67
CA LEU A 208 -7.36 4.46 6.81
C LEU A 208 -6.46 4.24 5.60
N VAL A 209 -6.32 2.99 5.20
CA VAL A 209 -5.50 2.56 4.06
C VAL A 209 -6.42 2.03 2.96
N LEU A 210 -6.33 2.62 1.77
CA LEU A 210 -7.05 2.15 0.59
C LEU A 210 -6.19 1.14 -0.16
N HIS A 211 -6.53 -0.13 0.01
CA HIS A 211 -5.97 -1.23 -0.77
C HIS A 211 -6.56 -1.28 -2.18
N GLY A 212 -5.86 -1.94 -3.10
CA GLY A 212 -6.42 -2.18 -4.43
C GLY A 212 -6.73 -0.89 -5.21
N GLY A 213 -5.87 0.13 -5.09
CA GLY A 213 -6.12 1.42 -5.72
C GLY A 213 -6.12 1.37 -7.25
N SER A 214 -5.50 0.35 -7.85
CA SER A 214 -5.38 0.28 -9.30
C SER A 214 -6.73 0.22 -10.00
N GLY A 215 -6.95 1.06 -11.01
CA GLY A 215 -8.19 1.13 -11.78
C GLY A 215 -9.32 1.95 -11.14
N ILE A 216 -9.08 2.56 -9.97
CA ILE A 216 -9.98 3.55 -9.37
C ILE A 216 -9.84 4.88 -10.12
N SER A 217 -10.97 5.57 -10.32
CA SER A 217 -10.99 6.87 -11.00
C SER A 217 -10.38 7.99 -10.15
N ASP A 218 -9.86 9.03 -10.80
CA ASP A 218 -9.24 10.16 -10.10
C ASP A 218 -10.23 10.90 -9.19
N ASP A 219 -11.49 11.04 -9.59
CA ASP A 219 -12.57 11.61 -8.76
C ASP A 219 -12.79 10.78 -7.49
N GLU A 220 -12.83 9.46 -7.61
CA GLU A 220 -13.03 8.57 -6.47
C GLU A 220 -11.85 8.62 -5.50
N PHE A 221 -10.61 8.71 -5.98
CA PHE A 221 -9.46 8.93 -5.12
C PHE A 221 -9.58 10.22 -4.31
N LEU A 222 -9.87 11.35 -4.96
CA LEU A 222 -10.01 12.64 -4.27
C LEU A 222 -11.11 12.60 -3.21
N ARG A 223 -12.26 12.00 -3.56
CA ARG A 223 -13.39 11.84 -2.63
C ARG A 223 -13.08 10.88 -1.48
N ALA A 224 -12.30 9.84 -1.72
CA ALA A 224 -11.86 8.90 -0.69
C ALA A 224 -10.86 9.55 0.28
N ILE A 225 -9.92 10.34 -0.24
CA ILE A 225 -8.99 11.14 0.57
C ILE A 225 -9.78 12.12 1.46
N ASP A 226 -10.72 12.87 0.86
CA ASP A 226 -11.57 13.81 1.61
C ASP A 226 -12.48 13.11 2.64
N ALA A 227 -12.76 11.82 2.45
CA ALA A 227 -13.53 11.00 3.38
C ALA A 227 -12.70 10.38 4.52
N GLY A 228 -11.36 10.38 4.42
CA GLY A 228 -10.47 9.93 5.49
C GLY A 228 -9.45 8.85 5.10
N ILE A 229 -9.27 8.54 3.82
CA ILE A 229 -8.15 7.71 3.36
C ILE A 229 -6.84 8.50 3.46
N SER A 230 -5.84 7.91 4.11
CA SER A 230 -4.55 8.55 4.42
C SER A 230 -3.38 7.87 3.69
N ILE A 231 -3.53 6.61 3.26
CA ILE A 231 -2.55 5.86 2.46
C ILE A 231 -3.28 5.17 1.30
N ILE A 232 -2.69 5.14 0.11
CA ILE A 232 -3.26 4.46 -1.06
C ILE A 232 -2.23 3.49 -1.66
N HIS A 233 -2.60 2.20 -1.74
CA HIS A 233 -1.77 1.15 -2.33
C HIS A 233 -1.99 1.03 -3.84
N ILE A 234 -0.94 1.17 -4.63
CA ILE A 234 -0.93 1.01 -6.09
C ILE A 234 0.10 -0.04 -6.47
N ASN A 235 -0.31 -1.06 -7.23
CA ASN A 235 0.61 -2.10 -7.71
C ASN A 235 0.33 -2.52 -9.16
N THR A 236 -0.90 -2.95 -9.48
CA THR A 236 -1.22 -3.50 -10.82
C THR A 236 -0.90 -2.53 -11.97
N GLU A 237 -1.22 -1.24 -11.83
CA GLU A 237 -0.88 -0.24 -12.85
C GLU A 237 0.64 -0.06 -13.01
N LEU A 238 1.42 -0.22 -11.94
CA LEU A 238 2.88 -0.16 -11.99
C LEU A 238 3.44 -1.34 -12.78
N ARG A 239 2.94 -2.55 -12.49
CA ARG A 239 3.36 -3.79 -13.19
C ARG A 239 3.06 -3.71 -14.68
N ILE A 240 1.89 -3.19 -15.05
CA ILE A 240 1.50 -3.00 -16.45
C ILE A 240 2.45 -2.03 -17.16
N ALA A 241 2.67 -0.84 -16.57
CA ALA A 241 3.55 0.16 -17.15
C ALA A 241 5.00 -0.33 -17.25
N TYR A 242 5.50 -0.95 -16.18
CA TYR A 242 6.86 -1.48 -16.13
C TYR A 242 7.07 -2.58 -17.19
N LYS A 243 6.13 -3.53 -17.28
CA LYS A 243 6.17 -4.60 -18.29
C LYS A 243 6.14 -4.04 -19.70
N ALA A 244 5.19 -3.14 -20.00
CA ALA A 244 5.06 -2.55 -21.34
C ALA A 244 6.32 -1.77 -21.75
N GLY A 245 6.93 -1.02 -20.82
CA GLY A 245 8.19 -0.33 -21.07
C GLY A 245 9.34 -1.30 -21.34
N ILE A 246 9.45 -2.40 -20.60
CA ILE A 246 10.47 -3.44 -20.86
C ILE A 246 10.25 -4.07 -22.23
N GLU A 247 9.01 -4.44 -22.58
CA GLU A 247 8.66 -5.00 -23.89
C GLU A 247 9.06 -4.06 -25.04
N GLU A 248 8.88 -2.74 -24.86
CA GLU A 248 9.34 -1.75 -25.84
C GLU A 248 10.87 -1.69 -25.92
N GLY A 249 11.57 -1.68 -24.77
CA GLY A 249 13.03 -1.66 -24.73
C GLY A 249 13.67 -2.86 -25.45
N LEU A 250 13.04 -4.04 -25.32
CA LEU A 250 13.46 -5.29 -25.94
C LEU A 250 13.25 -5.35 -27.46
N LYS A 251 12.55 -4.40 -28.09
CA LYS A 251 12.44 -4.31 -29.56
C LYS A 251 13.76 -3.87 -30.22
N SER A 252 14.65 -3.26 -29.45
CA SER A 252 15.99 -2.88 -29.92
C SER A 252 16.95 -4.08 -29.87
N ASN A 253 18.05 -4.04 -30.63
CA ASN A 253 19.13 -5.03 -30.54
C ASN A 253 20.05 -4.83 -29.31
N GLU A 254 19.62 -4.03 -28.33
CA GLU A 254 20.41 -3.74 -27.14
C GLU A 254 20.40 -4.94 -26.18
N ILE A 255 21.59 -5.33 -25.73
CA ILE A 255 21.79 -6.48 -24.85
C ILE A 255 22.08 -6.08 -23.40
N ALA A 256 22.46 -4.82 -23.16
CA ALA A 256 22.80 -4.34 -21.82
C ALA A 256 21.52 -4.11 -20.99
N PRO A 257 21.34 -4.82 -19.86
CA PRO A 257 20.10 -4.77 -19.07
C PRO A 257 19.67 -3.37 -18.67
N TYR A 258 20.59 -2.53 -18.18
CA TYR A 258 20.25 -1.18 -17.72
C TYR A 258 19.68 -0.27 -18.82
N LYS A 259 19.93 -0.58 -20.11
CA LYS A 259 19.40 0.20 -21.23
C LYS A 259 18.01 -0.26 -21.63
N PHE A 260 17.78 -1.57 -21.79
CA PHE A 260 16.45 -2.06 -22.16
C PHE A 260 15.47 -1.98 -20.98
N LEU A 261 15.93 -2.12 -19.74
CA LEU A 261 15.09 -1.94 -18.54
C LEU A 261 14.76 -0.47 -18.26
N ALA A 262 15.56 0.49 -18.74
CA ALA A 262 15.31 1.92 -18.51
C ALA A 262 13.92 2.36 -19.01
N LYS A 263 13.42 1.76 -20.08
CA LYS A 263 12.08 2.04 -20.60
C LYS A 263 10.98 1.61 -19.63
N GLY A 264 11.14 0.45 -18.98
CA GLY A 264 10.24 0.04 -17.88
C GLY A 264 10.25 1.06 -16.74
N VAL A 265 11.44 1.48 -16.31
CA VAL A 265 11.61 2.48 -15.24
C VAL A 265 10.94 3.81 -15.61
N GLU A 266 11.10 4.29 -16.84
CA GLU A 266 10.47 5.51 -17.36
C GLU A 266 8.95 5.42 -17.33
N GLU A 267 8.35 4.34 -17.84
CA GLU A 267 6.89 4.18 -17.87
C GLU A 267 6.29 4.05 -16.47
N MET A 268 6.92 3.26 -15.59
CA MET A 268 6.49 3.14 -14.20
C MET A 268 6.57 4.49 -13.47
N LYS A 269 7.65 5.26 -13.68
CA LYS A 269 7.84 6.59 -13.09
C LYS A 269 6.72 7.55 -13.48
N LYS A 270 6.24 7.52 -14.73
CA LYS A 270 5.10 8.35 -15.17
C LYS A 270 3.83 8.03 -14.37
N VAL A 271 3.53 6.76 -14.17
CA VAL A 271 2.38 6.32 -13.36
C VAL A 271 2.52 6.81 -11.92
N VAL A 272 3.67 6.54 -11.28
CA VAL A 272 3.92 6.97 -9.90
C VAL A 272 3.79 8.50 -9.76
N LYS A 273 4.39 9.27 -10.68
CA LYS A 273 4.34 10.73 -10.67
C LYS A 273 2.91 11.26 -10.78
N ASN A 274 2.10 10.68 -11.66
CA ASN A 274 0.70 11.08 -11.81
C ASN A 274 -0.12 10.77 -10.55
N ARG A 275 0.07 9.59 -9.95
CA ARG A 275 -0.62 9.22 -8.70
C ARG A 275 -0.17 10.08 -7.52
N LEU A 276 1.12 10.36 -7.40
CA LEU A 276 1.63 11.26 -6.36
C LEU A 276 1.08 12.68 -6.51
N LYS A 277 0.99 13.23 -7.74
CA LYS A 277 0.35 14.54 -7.95
C LYS A 277 -1.10 14.54 -7.49
N LEU A 278 -1.87 13.52 -7.90
CA LEU A 278 -3.27 13.39 -7.53
C LEU A 278 -3.45 13.30 -6.01
N PHE A 279 -2.69 12.43 -5.35
CA PHE A 279 -2.82 12.18 -3.90
C PHE A 279 -2.37 13.38 -3.06
N ASN A 280 -1.45 14.19 -3.58
CA ASN A 280 -0.95 15.41 -2.93
C ASN A 280 -1.63 16.69 -3.43
N LYS A 281 -2.64 16.59 -4.32
CA LYS A 281 -3.37 17.73 -4.90
C LYS A 281 -2.46 18.79 -5.54
N LEU A 282 -1.45 18.32 -6.31
CA LEU A 282 -0.45 19.13 -7.02
C LEU A 282 -0.79 19.38 -8.49
#